data_AF-A0A3S1HNQ4-F1
#
_entry.id   AF-A0A3S1HNQ4-F1
#
_cell.length_a   1.000
_cell.length_b   1.000
_cell.length_c   1.000
_cell.angle_alpha   90.00
_cell.angle_beta   90.00
_cell.angle_gamma   90.00
#
_symmetry.space_group_name_H-M   'P 1'
#
loop_
_entity.id
_entity.type
_entity.pdbx_description
1 polymer ?
#
loop_
_entity_poly.entity_id
_entity_poly.type
_entity_poly.pdbx_seq_one_letter_code
_entity_poly.pdbx_strand_id
1 'polypeptide(L)'
;MPVDDTVADLRRLKAHRSRERELRDLEERKLLDELHDANRRLRGSPLGARARDKRKRFQLSKDETVREMQIQYERHREMNMAGGGRRDYRRKPELLPRYNPSNDPKVKQLAESHGRNMESFHTKNRDLERQREEIRRRLEGLGRRPIKEDDSMNALFQELKDQEARNQRMLEELRRILASQNIPMPQMPQQEPKTSRYVYPIYYGNSLVAEIIAVRQAYIQNGGNDPDILQQLAQMQAEAQAIDDSLRNRPAIKIKAGKAQPDNSNLFALELENERLQRQLLLLQEQNIQARHRRKDDREDELERDIRRMHQDHLRKMYELQREIERLRHDTVYLRMREQQPSKIIVQQPPPIQAPPPIITPAPVQTKYIEVDRLAPYDYSAGFVIFYDFVLNLDPRIGAVRLIVGLHNNQAKLGEPTILPLVYTEPGARQATAYNAPAVNAVIGAR
;
A
#
# COMPACT_ATOMS: atom_id res chain seq x y z
N MET A 1 9.55 -51.69 -33.33
CA MET A 1 9.20 -50.31 -33.74
C MET A 1 10.37 -49.78 -34.55
N PRO A 2 10.18 -49.43 -35.84
CA PRO A 2 11.27 -48.95 -36.68
C PRO A 2 11.80 -47.62 -36.14
N VAL A 3 13.12 -47.51 -36.00
CA VAL A 3 13.80 -46.31 -35.46
C VAL A 3 13.49 -45.08 -36.33
N ASP A 4 13.23 -45.27 -37.62
CA ASP A 4 12.95 -44.21 -38.58
C ASP A 4 11.63 -43.47 -38.32
N ASP A 5 10.60 -44.18 -37.83
CA ASP A 5 9.30 -43.57 -37.49
C ASP A 5 9.45 -42.63 -36.29
N THR A 6 10.26 -43.02 -35.30
CA THR A 6 10.52 -42.20 -34.12
C THR A 6 11.32 -40.94 -34.45
N VAL A 7 12.23 -41.01 -35.41
CA VAL A 7 13.01 -39.85 -35.87
C VAL A 7 12.15 -38.89 -36.68
N ALA A 8 11.24 -39.42 -37.51
CA ALA A 8 10.27 -38.61 -38.24
C ALA A 8 9.32 -37.86 -37.30
N ASP A 9 8.83 -38.53 -36.26
CA ASP A 9 7.95 -37.92 -35.26
C ASP A 9 8.66 -36.87 -34.41
N LEU A 10 9.91 -37.11 -34.02
CA LEU A 10 10.73 -36.11 -33.33
C LEU A 10 11.00 -34.87 -34.20
N ARG A 11 11.21 -35.04 -35.51
CA ARG A 11 11.37 -33.93 -36.45
C ARG A 11 10.07 -33.12 -36.58
N ARG A 12 8.91 -33.77 -36.63
CA ARG A 12 7.59 -33.12 -36.62
C ARG A 12 7.35 -32.34 -35.33
N LEU A 13 7.65 -32.94 -34.18
CA LEU A 13 7.51 -32.28 -32.88
C LEU A 13 8.46 -31.08 -32.75
N LYS A 14 9.69 -31.19 -33.24
CA LYS A 14 10.65 -30.08 -33.27
C LYS A 14 10.18 -28.95 -34.18
N ALA A 15 9.64 -29.28 -35.36
CA ALA A 15 9.08 -28.30 -36.28
C ALA A 15 7.87 -27.57 -35.66
N HIS A 16 6.97 -28.32 -35.01
CA HIS A 16 5.81 -27.76 -34.30
C HIS A 16 6.25 -26.78 -33.21
N ARG A 17 7.18 -27.18 -32.33
CA ARG A 17 7.72 -26.30 -31.28
C ARG A 17 8.47 -25.09 -31.84
N SER A 18 9.08 -25.21 -33.02
CA SER A 18 9.69 -24.08 -33.71
C SER A 18 8.64 -23.08 -34.18
N ARG A 19 7.59 -23.57 -34.86
CA ARG A 19 6.44 -22.76 -35.31
C ARG A 19 5.79 -22.01 -34.14
N GLU A 20 5.53 -22.68 -33.02
CA GLU A 20 4.93 -22.06 -31.84
C GLU A 20 5.81 -20.99 -31.17
N ARG A 21 7.13 -21.11 -31.27
CA ARG A 21 8.03 -20.04 -30.80
C ARG A 21 7.95 -18.84 -31.72
N GLU A 22 8.00 -19.06 -33.03
CA GLU A 22 7.93 -17.97 -34.00
C GLU A 22 6.58 -17.25 -34.01
N LEU A 23 5.48 -17.96 -33.71
CA LEU A 23 4.15 -17.35 -33.51
C LEU A 23 4.12 -16.46 -32.26
N ARG A 24 4.67 -16.94 -31.15
CA ARG A 24 4.77 -16.14 -29.92
C ARG A 24 5.65 -14.90 -30.12
N ASP A 25 6.79 -15.05 -30.79
CA ASP A 25 7.67 -13.92 -31.12
C ASP A 25 6.97 -12.89 -32.03
N LEU A 26 6.14 -13.36 -32.98
CA LEU A 26 5.31 -12.49 -33.82
C LEU A 26 4.26 -11.74 -33.00
N GLU A 27 3.55 -12.42 -32.11
CA GLU A 27 2.51 -11.83 -31.25
C GLU A 27 3.10 -10.82 -30.26
N GLU A 28 4.20 -11.18 -29.58
CA GLU A 28 4.93 -10.26 -28.69
C GLU A 28 5.34 -9.00 -29.45
N ARG A 29 5.84 -9.16 -30.69
CA ARG A 29 6.22 -8.02 -31.51
C ARG A 29 5.03 -7.14 -31.89
N LYS A 30 3.87 -7.72 -32.21
CA LYS A 30 2.63 -6.97 -32.49
C LYS A 30 2.21 -6.14 -31.27
N LEU A 31 2.22 -6.75 -30.08
CA LEU A 31 1.87 -6.10 -28.82
C LEU A 31 2.83 -4.96 -28.47
N LEU A 32 4.14 -5.16 -28.67
CA LEU A 32 5.14 -4.11 -28.44
C LEU A 32 4.94 -2.92 -29.39
N ASP A 33 4.60 -3.16 -30.66
CA ASP A 33 4.29 -2.11 -31.62
C ASP A 33 3.01 -1.34 -31.22
N GLU A 34 1.95 -2.03 -30.77
CA GLU A 34 0.72 -1.42 -30.26
C GLU A 34 0.95 -0.60 -28.99
N LEU A 35 1.72 -1.12 -28.03
CA LEU A 35 2.10 -0.40 -26.80
C LEU A 35 2.90 0.86 -27.13
N HIS A 36 3.83 0.77 -28.09
CA HIS A 36 4.60 1.93 -28.52
C HIS A 36 3.70 2.98 -29.17
N ASP A 37 2.70 2.58 -29.95
CA ASP A 37 1.75 3.50 -30.58
C ASP A 37 0.78 4.11 -29.56
N ALA A 38 0.32 3.34 -28.57
CA ALA A 38 -0.49 3.83 -27.46
C ALA A 38 0.29 4.86 -26.61
N ASN A 39 1.55 4.58 -26.29
CA ASN A 39 2.41 5.49 -25.53
C ASN A 39 2.68 6.79 -26.32
N ARG A 40 2.84 6.70 -27.65
CA ARG A 40 2.90 7.89 -28.53
C ARG A 40 1.61 8.73 -28.47
N ARG A 41 0.44 8.09 -28.48
CA ARG A 41 -0.86 8.77 -28.39
C ARG A 41 -1.07 9.45 -27.03
N LEU A 42 -0.66 8.79 -25.94
CA LEU A 42 -0.79 9.32 -24.58
C LEU A 42 0.18 10.46 -24.29
N ARG A 43 1.41 10.42 -24.83
CA ARG A 43 2.41 11.47 -24.62
C ARG A 43 2.20 12.73 -25.47
N GLY A 44 1.23 12.74 -26.38
CA GLY A 44 0.83 13.93 -27.13
C GLY A 44 1.97 14.66 -27.85
N SER A 45 3.05 13.96 -28.23
CA SER A 45 4.26 14.63 -28.72
C SER A 45 4.05 15.14 -30.16
N PRO A 46 4.06 16.47 -30.41
CA PRO A 46 3.96 17.02 -31.76
C PRO A 46 5.28 16.97 -32.54
N LEU A 47 6.36 16.50 -31.92
CA LEU A 47 7.73 16.54 -32.48
C LEU A 47 8.20 15.18 -33.01
N GLY A 48 7.28 14.32 -33.46
CA GLY A 48 7.59 12.97 -33.92
C GLY A 48 7.38 12.71 -35.41
N ALA A 49 6.79 13.63 -36.19
CA ALA A 49 6.46 13.37 -37.60
C ALA A 49 7.69 13.21 -38.52
N ARG A 50 8.92 13.45 -38.00
CA ARG A 50 10.18 13.30 -38.74
C ARG A 50 11.15 12.28 -38.15
N ALA A 51 10.84 11.67 -37.01
CA ALA A 51 11.57 10.47 -36.60
C ALA A 51 11.03 9.30 -37.42
N ARG A 52 11.60 9.10 -38.62
CA ARG A 52 11.55 7.82 -39.33
C ARG A 52 12.19 6.79 -38.40
N ASP A 53 11.38 6.25 -37.50
CA ASP A 53 11.73 5.11 -36.67
C ASP A 53 12.01 3.97 -37.65
N LYS A 54 13.29 3.77 -37.97
CA LYS A 54 13.78 2.64 -38.74
C LYS A 54 13.69 1.38 -37.88
N ARG A 55 12.47 1.04 -37.46
CA ARG A 55 12.18 -0.22 -36.78
C ARG A 55 12.47 -1.33 -37.79
N LYS A 56 13.38 -2.23 -37.42
CA LYS A 56 13.83 -3.35 -38.26
C LYS A 56 12.63 -4.18 -38.71
N ARG A 57 12.64 -4.58 -39.99
CA ARG A 57 11.69 -5.55 -40.56
C ARG A 57 11.86 -6.92 -39.90
N PHE A 58 10.83 -7.74 -39.94
CA PHE A 58 10.90 -9.12 -39.51
C PHE A 58 11.94 -9.87 -40.34
N GLN A 59 12.70 -10.76 -39.69
CA GLN A 59 13.37 -11.84 -40.41
C GLN A 59 12.29 -12.87 -40.75
N LEU A 60 12.10 -13.12 -42.05
CA LEU A 60 11.01 -13.98 -42.51
C LEU A 60 11.22 -15.41 -42.01
N SER A 61 10.17 -15.98 -41.41
CA SER A 61 10.15 -17.38 -41.02
C SER A 61 10.31 -18.31 -42.24
N LYS A 62 10.90 -19.48 -42.00
CA LYS A 62 10.96 -20.57 -42.98
C LYS A 62 9.61 -21.29 -43.12
N ASP A 63 8.73 -21.13 -42.15
CA ASP A 63 7.38 -21.66 -42.14
C ASP A 63 6.45 -20.76 -42.95
N GLU A 64 5.74 -21.34 -43.92
CA GLU A 64 4.94 -20.59 -44.89
C GLU A 64 3.82 -19.79 -44.24
N THR A 65 3.12 -20.37 -43.27
CA THR A 65 1.99 -19.72 -42.60
C THR A 65 2.43 -18.55 -41.72
N VAL A 66 3.51 -18.73 -40.97
CA VAL A 66 4.09 -17.69 -40.11
C VAL A 66 4.68 -16.57 -40.97
N ARG A 67 5.35 -16.92 -42.07
CA ARG A 67 5.88 -15.98 -43.05
C ARG A 67 4.78 -15.12 -43.69
N GLU A 68 3.66 -15.72 -44.08
CA GLU A 68 2.51 -14.97 -44.61
C GLU A 68 1.95 -14.01 -43.58
N MET A 69 1.81 -14.45 -42.32
CA MET A 69 1.33 -13.58 -41.24
C MET A 69 2.29 -12.41 -40.95
N GLN A 70 3.60 -12.65 -41.02
CA GLN A 70 4.61 -11.59 -40.92
C GLN A 70 4.47 -10.57 -42.06
N ILE A 71 4.31 -11.05 -43.30
CA ILE A 71 4.14 -10.19 -44.50
C ILE A 71 2.85 -9.37 -44.40
N GLN A 72 1.73 -9.99 -44.03
CA GLN A 72 0.45 -9.31 -43.87
C GLN A 72 0.53 -8.23 -42.80
N TYR A 73 1.18 -8.54 -41.68
CA TYR A 73 1.38 -7.58 -40.61
C TYR A 73 2.28 -6.42 -41.03
N GLU A 74 3.41 -6.68 -41.70
CA GLU A 74 4.25 -5.61 -42.24
C GLU A 74 3.51 -4.75 -43.26
N ARG A 75 2.71 -5.34 -44.14
CA ARG A 75 1.89 -4.62 -45.11
C ARG A 75 0.87 -3.72 -44.43
N HIS A 76 0.15 -4.23 -43.41
CA HIS A 76 -0.82 -3.45 -42.65
C HIS A 76 -0.15 -2.30 -41.88
N ARG A 77 1.03 -2.57 -41.31
CA ARG A 77 1.86 -1.58 -40.62
C ARG A 77 2.37 -0.49 -41.57
N GLU A 78 2.82 -0.85 -42.77
CA GLU A 78 3.22 0.10 -43.82
C GLU A 78 2.03 0.93 -44.32
N MET A 79 0.84 0.34 -44.49
CA MET A 79 -0.38 1.10 -44.83
C MET A 79 -0.75 2.13 -43.76
N ASN A 80 -0.68 1.75 -42.47
CA ASN A 80 -0.96 2.66 -41.36
C ASN A 80 0.06 3.81 -41.27
N MET A 81 1.31 3.57 -41.65
CA MET A 81 2.36 4.61 -41.72
C MET A 81 2.26 5.47 -42.99
N ALA A 82 1.81 4.90 -44.11
CA ALA A 82 1.67 5.59 -45.39
C ALA A 82 0.39 6.46 -45.50
N GLY A 83 -0.61 6.22 -44.64
CA GLY A 83 -1.87 7.00 -44.59
C GLY A 83 -1.71 8.50 -44.24
N GLY A 84 -0.50 8.96 -43.92
CA GLY A 84 -0.19 10.37 -43.66
C GLY A 84 0.16 11.22 -44.89
N GLY A 85 0.21 10.66 -46.10
CA GLY A 85 0.78 11.39 -47.24
C GLY A 85 0.23 11.00 -48.60
N ARG A 86 -1.00 11.43 -48.91
CA ARG A 86 -1.46 11.96 -50.21
C ARG A 86 -2.97 12.16 -50.15
N ARG A 87 -3.39 13.42 -50.01
CA ARG A 87 -4.79 13.81 -50.23
C ARG A 87 -5.02 13.85 -51.75
N ASP A 88 -5.56 12.78 -52.29
CA ASP A 88 -6.12 12.80 -53.64
C ASP A 88 -7.51 13.46 -53.59
N TYR A 89 -7.56 14.76 -53.91
CA TYR A 89 -8.80 15.55 -54.06
C TYR A 89 -9.59 15.19 -55.33
N ARG A 90 -9.75 13.90 -55.66
CA ARG A 90 -10.50 13.51 -56.87
C ARG A 90 -11.23 12.18 -56.80
N ARG A 91 -11.79 11.84 -55.64
CA ARG A 91 -12.84 10.81 -55.56
C ARG A 91 -13.90 11.29 -54.58
N LYS A 92 -15.09 11.62 -55.07
CA LYS A 92 -16.26 11.86 -54.21
C LYS A 92 -16.54 10.54 -53.46
N PRO A 93 -16.42 10.48 -52.13
CA PRO A 93 -16.89 9.33 -51.38
C PRO A 93 -18.40 9.47 -51.26
N GLU A 94 -19.13 8.41 -51.61
CA GLU A 94 -20.52 8.28 -51.19
C GLU A 94 -20.60 8.50 -49.67
N LEU A 95 -21.52 9.37 -49.28
CA LEU A 95 -21.71 9.83 -47.91
C LEU A 95 -22.21 8.67 -47.05
N LEU A 96 -21.30 7.90 -46.46
CA LEU A 96 -21.62 7.16 -45.25
C LEU A 96 -21.94 8.18 -44.14
N PRO A 97 -23.05 8.04 -43.39
CA PRO A 97 -23.37 8.94 -42.29
C PRO A 97 -22.21 8.89 -41.29
N ARG A 98 -21.45 9.98 -41.23
CA ARG A 98 -20.37 10.13 -40.27
C ARG A 98 -21.02 10.05 -38.88
N TYR A 99 -20.72 8.99 -38.14
CA TYR A 99 -21.23 8.82 -36.79
C TYR A 99 -20.91 10.08 -35.98
N ASN A 100 -21.97 10.81 -35.62
CA ASN A 100 -21.85 12.03 -34.85
C ASN A 100 -22.12 11.67 -33.38
N PRO A 101 -21.07 11.49 -32.55
CA PRO A 101 -21.23 11.14 -31.14
C PRO A 101 -22.08 12.15 -30.36
N SER A 102 -22.27 13.36 -30.89
CA SER A 102 -23.16 14.38 -30.32
C SER A 102 -24.65 14.06 -30.47
N ASN A 103 -25.05 13.08 -31.30
CA ASN A 103 -26.46 12.69 -31.48
C ASN A 103 -26.83 11.38 -30.76
N ASP A 104 -25.86 10.64 -30.22
CA ASP A 104 -26.13 9.42 -29.46
C ASP A 104 -26.67 9.80 -28.05
N PRO A 105 -27.92 9.42 -27.71
CA PRO A 105 -28.51 9.72 -26.40
C PRO A 105 -27.68 9.16 -25.25
N LYS A 106 -26.96 8.04 -25.45
CA LYS A 106 -26.11 7.44 -24.42
C LYS A 106 -24.85 8.26 -24.17
N VAL A 107 -24.26 8.85 -25.21
CA VAL A 107 -23.10 9.76 -25.09
C VAL A 107 -23.52 11.08 -24.45
N LYS A 108 -24.72 11.60 -24.77
CA LYS A 108 -25.27 12.79 -24.10
C LYS A 108 -25.49 12.55 -22.61
N GLN A 109 -26.14 11.45 -22.24
CA GLN A 109 -26.38 11.10 -20.84
C GLN A 109 -25.07 10.90 -20.08
N LEU A 110 -24.07 10.27 -20.70
CA LEU A 110 -22.75 10.10 -20.11
C LEU A 110 -22.05 11.45 -19.91
N ALA A 111 -22.09 12.34 -20.90
CA ALA A 111 -21.53 13.69 -20.80
C ALA A 111 -22.22 14.54 -19.73
N GLU A 112 -23.54 14.46 -19.61
CA GLU A 112 -24.31 15.13 -18.55
C GLU A 112 -23.97 14.57 -17.16
N SER A 113 -23.89 13.25 -17.01
CA SER A 113 -23.49 12.61 -15.75
C SER A 113 -22.05 12.98 -15.36
N HIS A 114 -21.15 13.05 -16.34
CA HIS A 114 -19.77 13.45 -16.13
C HIS A 114 -19.68 14.94 -15.74
N GLY A 115 -20.48 15.81 -16.38
CA GLY A 115 -20.58 17.22 -16.02
C GLY A 115 -21.05 17.43 -14.58
N ARG A 116 -22.11 16.73 -14.16
CA ARG A 116 -22.60 16.79 -12.77
C ARG A 116 -21.56 16.28 -11.78
N ASN A 117 -20.85 15.20 -12.12
CA ASN A 117 -19.77 14.68 -11.29
C ASN A 117 -18.62 15.70 -11.18
N MET A 118 -18.21 16.31 -12.29
CA MET A 118 -17.16 17.34 -12.30
C MET A 118 -17.56 18.56 -11.46
N GLU A 119 -18.82 19.00 -11.53
CA GLU A 119 -19.33 20.06 -10.69
C GLU A 119 -19.29 19.69 -9.20
N SER A 120 -19.71 18.46 -8.84
CA SER A 120 -19.60 17.94 -7.47
C SER A 120 -18.14 17.86 -6.99
N PHE A 121 -17.20 17.51 -7.86
CA PHE A 121 -15.78 17.52 -7.52
C PHE A 121 -15.27 18.95 -7.34
N HIS A 122 -15.67 19.89 -8.19
CA HIS A 122 -15.27 21.30 -8.06
C HIS A 122 -15.83 21.95 -6.79
N THR A 123 -17.07 21.65 -6.39
CA THR A 123 -17.63 22.14 -5.13
C THR A 123 -16.90 21.57 -3.92
N LYS A 124 -16.70 20.24 -3.87
CA LYS A 124 -15.90 19.59 -2.82
C LYS A 124 -14.48 20.15 -2.74
N ASN A 125 -13.84 20.37 -3.88
CA ASN A 125 -12.49 20.91 -3.93
C ASN A 125 -12.44 22.37 -3.42
N ARG A 126 -13.45 23.19 -3.75
CA ARG A 126 -13.58 24.55 -3.18
C ARG A 126 -13.80 24.51 -1.66
N ASP A 127 -14.58 23.56 -1.16
CA ASP A 127 -14.82 23.43 0.28
C ASP A 127 -13.56 22.93 1.01
N LEU A 128 -12.81 21.99 0.43
CA LEU A 128 -11.51 21.57 0.95
C LEU A 128 -10.49 22.72 0.95
N GLU A 129 -10.47 23.55 -0.09
CA GLU A 129 -9.59 24.71 -0.15
C GLU A 129 -9.96 25.74 0.93
N ARG A 130 -11.27 25.96 1.18
CA ARG A 130 -11.75 26.80 2.29
C ARG A 130 -11.33 26.24 3.65
N GLN A 131 -11.48 24.93 3.86
CA GLN A 131 -11.05 24.27 5.09
C GLN A 131 -9.54 24.39 5.29
N ARG A 132 -8.75 24.24 4.22
CA ARG A 132 -7.30 24.42 4.27
C ARG A 132 -6.93 25.85 4.67
N GLU A 133 -7.60 26.85 4.10
CA GLU A 133 -7.40 28.27 4.42
C GLU A 133 -7.85 28.61 5.85
N GLU A 134 -8.89 27.95 6.35
CA GLU A 134 -9.34 28.10 7.74
C GLU A 134 -8.35 27.48 8.73
N ILE A 135 -7.87 26.26 8.47
CA ILE A 135 -6.83 25.62 9.27
C ILE A 135 -5.57 26.49 9.28
N ARG A 136 -5.17 27.01 8.12
CA ARG A 136 -4.04 27.93 8.00
C ARG A 136 -4.26 29.19 8.84
N ARG A 137 -5.44 29.82 8.77
CA ARG A 137 -5.78 30.98 9.62
C ARG A 137 -5.78 30.66 11.10
N ARG A 138 -6.29 29.49 11.51
CA ARG A 138 -6.26 29.04 12.91
C ARG A 138 -4.83 28.81 13.39
N LEU A 139 -3.97 28.21 12.56
CA LEU A 139 -2.55 28.02 12.86
C LEU A 139 -1.79 29.36 12.92
N GLU A 140 -2.04 30.27 12.00
CA GLU A 140 -1.48 31.62 12.04
C GLU A 140 -1.99 32.41 13.27
N GLY A 141 -3.25 32.21 13.67
CA GLY A 141 -3.82 32.76 14.90
C GLY A 141 -3.22 32.18 16.18
N LEU A 142 -2.87 30.89 16.19
CA LEU A 142 -2.15 30.25 17.27
C LEU A 142 -0.67 30.69 17.31
N GLY A 143 -0.02 30.83 16.15
CA GLY A 143 1.36 31.30 16.03
C GLY A 143 1.55 32.80 16.30
N ARG A 144 0.49 33.61 16.20
CA ARG A 144 0.50 35.05 16.54
C ARG A 144 0.08 35.35 17.97
N ARG A 145 -0.41 34.37 18.73
CA ARG A 145 -0.53 34.55 20.18
C ARG A 145 0.90 34.64 20.72
N PRO A 146 1.36 35.79 21.25
CA PRO A 146 2.58 35.77 22.04
C PRO A 146 2.35 34.73 23.13
N ILE A 147 3.37 33.88 23.36
CA ILE A 147 3.45 33.04 24.56
C ILE A 147 3.40 34.05 25.70
N LYS A 148 2.21 34.36 26.20
CA LYS A 148 2.07 34.94 27.52
C LYS A 148 2.51 33.80 28.40
N GLU A 149 3.76 33.90 28.86
CA GLU A 149 4.26 33.17 30.00
C GLU A 149 3.09 33.01 30.96
N ASP A 150 2.62 31.77 31.11
CA ASP A 150 1.43 31.49 31.87
C ASP A 150 1.64 32.12 33.26
N ASP A 151 0.72 32.99 33.69
CA ASP A 151 0.78 33.60 35.03
C ASP A 151 0.91 32.51 36.11
N SER A 152 0.45 31.28 35.83
CA SER A 152 0.64 30.09 36.65
C SER A 152 2.09 29.56 36.67
N MET A 153 2.82 29.59 35.55
CA MET A 153 4.22 29.19 35.48
C MET A 153 5.12 30.22 36.17
N ASN A 154 4.83 31.51 35.98
CA ASN A 154 5.53 32.58 36.68
C ASN A 154 5.22 32.57 38.19
N ALA A 155 3.98 32.29 38.60
CA ALA A 155 3.63 32.07 40.00
C ALA A 155 4.37 30.85 40.58
N LEU A 156 4.47 29.75 39.83
CA LEU A 156 5.22 28.57 40.25
C LEU A 156 6.71 28.86 40.42
N PHE A 157 7.33 29.60 39.50
CA PHE A 157 8.74 30.01 39.64
C PHE A 157 8.96 30.93 40.85
N GLN A 158 8.02 31.82 41.12
CA GLN A 158 8.09 32.70 42.28
C GLN A 158 7.95 31.90 43.59
N GLU A 159 7.03 30.94 43.66
CA GLU A 159 6.87 30.05 44.80
C GLU A 159 8.10 29.16 45.01
N LEU A 160 8.72 28.68 43.92
CA LEU A 160 9.94 27.87 43.98
C LEU A 160 11.13 28.68 44.51
N LYS A 161 11.25 29.96 44.10
CA LYS A 161 12.22 30.90 44.67
C LYS A 161 11.98 31.18 46.14
N ASP A 162 10.72 31.37 46.54
CA ASP A 162 10.38 31.62 47.94
C ASP A 162 10.65 30.38 48.82
N GLN A 163 10.41 29.18 48.30
CA GLN A 163 10.78 27.92 48.95
C GLN A 163 12.30 27.77 49.07
N GLU A 164 13.04 28.10 48.01
CA GLU A 164 14.51 28.06 48.03
C GLU A 164 15.08 29.04 49.09
N ALA A 165 14.55 30.26 49.17
CA ALA A 165 14.96 31.25 50.17
C ALA A 165 14.68 30.78 51.61
N ARG A 166 13.54 30.10 51.85
CA ARG A 166 13.22 29.50 53.15
C ARG A 166 14.18 28.37 53.49
N ASN A 167 14.47 27.49 52.53
CA ASN A 167 15.43 26.40 52.72
C ASN A 167 16.83 26.92 53.00
N GLN A 168 17.27 27.97 52.30
CA GLN A 168 18.57 28.61 52.55
C GLN A 168 18.65 29.20 53.96
N ARG A 169 17.61 29.89 54.44
CA ARG A 169 17.57 30.42 55.82
C ARG A 169 17.63 29.31 56.87
N MET A 170 16.89 28.21 56.65
CA MET A 170 16.92 27.05 57.54
C MET A 170 18.30 26.38 57.54
N LEU A 171 18.94 26.26 56.37
CA LEU A 171 20.30 25.74 56.26
C LEU A 171 21.34 26.66 56.92
N GLU A 172 21.16 27.98 56.84
CA GLU A 172 22.01 28.96 57.52
C GLU A 172 21.84 28.89 59.04
N GLU A 173 20.62 28.71 59.53
CA GLU A 173 20.33 28.51 60.95
C GLU A 173 20.93 27.19 61.45
N LEU A 174 20.74 26.09 60.72
CA LEU A 174 21.40 24.81 60.99
C LEU A 174 22.92 24.95 60.97
N ARG A 175 23.49 25.70 60.02
CA ARG A 175 24.92 26.00 59.99
C ARG A 175 25.36 26.81 61.21
N ARG A 176 24.59 27.78 61.67
CA ARG A 176 24.89 28.53 62.90
C ARG A 176 24.86 27.64 64.13
N ILE A 177 23.90 26.71 64.21
CA ILE A 177 23.78 25.73 65.30
C ILE A 177 24.94 24.71 65.25
N LEU A 178 25.35 24.26 64.07
CA LEU A 178 26.49 23.37 63.90
C LEU A 178 27.82 24.08 64.21
N ALA A 179 27.94 25.36 63.84
CA ALA A 179 29.10 26.20 64.15
C ALA A 179 29.22 26.48 65.66
N SER A 180 28.10 26.67 66.37
CA SER A 180 28.12 26.82 67.83
C SER A 180 28.44 25.52 68.58
N GLN A 181 28.23 24.36 67.96
CA GLN A 181 28.57 23.05 68.51
C GLN A 181 29.96 22.53 68.11
N ASN A 182 30.77 23.33 67.40
CA ASN A 182 32.16 23.03 67.02
C ASN A 182 32.35 21.65 66.33
N ILE A 183 31.38 21.25 65.50
CA ILE A 183 31.43 20.00 64.72
C ILE A 183 32.13 20.30 63.38
N PRO A 184 33.26 19.63 63.04
CA PRO A 184 33.92 19.83 61.75
C PRO A 184 33.05 19.27 60.62
N MET A 185 32.47 20.15 59.80
CA MET A 185 31.76 19.75 58.59
C MET A 185 32.78 19.49 57.45
N PRO A 186 32.65 18.39 56.70
CA PRO A 186 33.45 18.16 55.50
C PRO A 186 33.11 19.23 54.45
N GLN A 187 34.13 19.91 53.93
CA GLN A 187 33.99 20.84 52.82
C GLN A 187 33.63 20.04 51.56
N MET A 188 32.39 20.21 51.07
CA MET A 188 32.07 19.85 49.69
C MET A 188 32.63 20.92 48.75
N PRO A 189 33.30 20.53 47.65
CA PRO A 189 33.83 21.48 46.69
C PRO A 189 32.69 22.29 46.06
N GLN A 190 32.80 23.63 46.17
CA GLN A 190 31.95 24.58 45.45
C GLN A 190 32.12 24.35 43.94
N GLN A 191 31.08 23.81 43.30
CA GLN A 191 30.96 23.85 41.84
C GLN A 191 30.18 25.11 41.46
N GLU A 192 30.87 26.06 40.84
CA GLU A 192 30.22 27.17 40.14
C GLU A 192 29.32 26.63 39.02
N PRO A 193 28.16 27.26 38.73
CA PRO A 193 27.31 26.88 37.62
C PRO A 193 27.96 27.35 36.31
N LYS A 194 28.94 26.60 35.83
CA LYS A 194 29.46 26.77 34.47
C LYS A 194 28.38 26.25 33.52
N THR A 195 27.89 27.13 32.67
CA THR A 195 27.02 26.81 31.55
C THR A 195 27.71 25.74 30.69
N SER A 196 27.35 24.47 30.92
CA SER A 196 27.87 23.32 30.19
C SER A 196 27.40 23.43 28.73
N ARG A 197 28.21 24.11 27.92
CA ARG A 197 28.16 23.97 26.47
C ARG A 197 28.57 22.53 26.19
N TYR A 198 27.60 21.66 25.96
CA TYR A 198 27.84 20.27 25.54
C TYR A 198 28.64 20.28 24.24
N VAL A 199 29.97 20.14 24.35
CA VAL A 199 30.85 19.92 23.21
C VAL A 199 30.90 18.41 23.02
N TYR A 200 30.15 17.92 22.03
CA TYR A 200 30.32 16.56 21.56
C TYR A 200 31.67 16.47 20.84
N PRO A 201 32.60 15.59 21.28
CA PRO A 201 33.84 15.39 20.56
C PRO A 201 33.51 14.78 19.19
N ILE A 202 33.77 15.51 18.11
CA ILE A 202 33.73 14.96 16.76
C ILE A 202 34.98 14.10 16.60
N TYR A 203 34.84 12.80 16.80
CA TYR A 203 35.92 11.84 16.62
C TYR A 203 35.94 11.36 15.16
N TYR A 204 37.09 11.52 14.49
CA TYR A 204 37.31 11.13 13.07
C TYR A 204 38.12 9.83 12.93
N GLY A 205 38.26 9.03 13.98
CA GLY A 205 39.03 7.80 13.92
C GLY A 205 38.17 6.55 13.77
N ASN A 206 38.74 5.53 13.14
CA ASN A 206 38.07 4.27 12.83
C ASN A 206 38.23 3.22 13.93
N SER A 207 38.53 3.61 15.18
CA SER A 207 38.74 2.68 16.31
C SER A 207 37.80 3.00 17.46
N LEU A 208 37.07 1.97 17.88
CA LEU A 208 36.12 2.03 19.00
C LEU A 208 36.80 2.43 20.31
N VAL A 209 38.03 1.95 20.55
CA VAL A 209 38.81 2.30 21.75
C VAL A 209 39.02 3.80 21.85
N ALA A 210 39.32 4.44 20.73
CA ALA A 210 39.63 5.86 20.71
C ALA A 210 38.38 6.75 20.76
N GLU A 211 37.23 6.26 20.26
CA GLU A 211 35.92 6.89 20.51
C GLU A 211 35.57 6.88 22.00
N ILE A 212 35.73 5.74 22.67
CA ILE A 212 35.46 5.61 24.12
C ILE A 212 36.38 6.52 24.95
N ILE A 213 37.66 6.64 24.57
CA ILE A 213 38.60 7.57 25.20
C ILE A 213 38.15 9.03 24.98
N ALA A 214 37.71 9.40 23.77
CA ALA A 214 37.23 10.74 23.48
C ALA A 214 35.99 11.09 24.32
N VAL A 215 35.06 10.15 24.47
CA VAL A 215 33.86 10.30 25.33
C VAL A 215 34.27 10.47 26.79
N ARG A 216 35.21 9.65 27.31
CA ARG A 216 35.72 9.77 28.68
C ARG A 216 36.41 11.12 28.92
N GLN A 217 37.22 11.59 27.97
CA GLN A 217 37.87 12.89 28.06
C GLN A 217 36.88 14.04 28.05
N ALA A 218 35.86 13.99 27.17
CA ALA A 218 34.80 14.99 27.14
C ALA A 218 34.00 14.99 28.46
N TYR A 219 33.71 13.82 29.03
CA TYR A 219 33.02 13.71 30.32
C TYR A 219 33.82 14.39 31.44
N ILE A 220 35.13 14.14 31.53
CA ILE A 220 36.01 14.78 32.51
C ILE A 220 36.13 16.29 32.26
N GLN A 221 36.28 16.71 31.00
CA GLN A 221 36.39 18.13 30.62
C GLN A 221 35.12 18.92 30.92
N ASN A 222 33.96 18.28 30.82
CA ASN A 222 32.66 18.87 31.17
C ASN A 222 32.38 18.83 32.68
N GLY A 223 33.35 18.43 33.51
CA GLY A 223 33.22 18.40 34.97
C GLY A 223 32.55 17.13 35.53
N GLY A 224 32.39 16.10 34.71
CA GLY A 224 31.90 14.79 35.13
C GLY A 224 32.93 14.07 36.01
N ASN A 225 32.52 13.72 37.23
CA ASN A 225 33.34 13.02 38.22
C ASN A 225 32.58 11.88 38.91
N ASP A 226 31.54 11.34 38.26
CA ASP A 226 30.83 10.17 38.78
C ASP A 226 31.72 8.92 38.66
N PRO A 227 32.07 8.26 39.78
CA PRO A 227 32.92 7.07 39.76
C PRO A 227 32.30 5.91 38.98
N ASP A 228 30.97 5.77 38.98
CA ASP A 228 30.28 4.66 38.31
C ASP A 228 30.39 4.81 36.79
N ILE A 229 30.20 6.03 36.29
CA ILE A 229 30.34 6.35 34.84
C ILE A 229 31.79 6.20 34.40
N LEU A 230 32.75 6.67 35.20
CA LEU A 230 34.17 6.52 34.89
C LEU A 230 34.61 5.06 34.89
N GLN A 231 34.07 4.24 35.80
CA GLN A 231 34.31 2.80 35.84
C GLN A 231 33.70 2.11 34.62
N GLN A 232 32.47 2.46 34.23
CA GLN A 232 31.82 1.90 33.05
C GLN A 232 32.60 2.24 31.77
N LEU A 233 33.03 3.49 31.60
CA LEU A 233 33.85 3.89 30.45
C LEU A 233 35.22 3.19 30.45
N ALA A 234 35.82 2.96 31.63
CA ALA A 234 37.06 2.20 31.74
C ALA A 234 36.87 0.71 31.38
N GLN A 235 35.75 0.10 31.78
CA GLN A 235 35.41 -1.28 31.41
C GLN A 235 35.18 -1.40 29.90
N MET A 236 34.39 -0.50 29.32
CA MET A 236 34.15 -0.45 27.88
C MET A 236 35.45 -0.26 27.10
N GLN A 237 36.36 0.59 27.58
CA GLN A 237 37.69 0.77 26.98
C GLN A 237 38.50 -0.54 27.01
N ALA A 238 38.49 -1.26 28.13
CA ALA A 238 39.18 -2.54 28.27
C ALA A 238 38.58 -3.64 27.37
N GLU A 239 37.25 -3.68 27.23
CA GLU A 239 36.55 -4.61 26.34
C GLU A 239 36.84 -4.31 24.87
N ALA A 240 36.72 -3.06 24.45
CA ALA A 240 37.06 -2.63 23.10
C ALA A 240 38.52 -2.90 22.77
N GLN A 241 39.43 -2.69 23.73
CA GLN A 241 40.85 -2.99 23.55
C GLN A 241 41.10 -4.50 23.48
N ALA A 242 40.40 -5.32 24.27
CA ALA A 242 40.47 -6.78 24.16
C ALA A 242 39.96 -7.27 22.80
N ILE A 243 38.94 -6.62 22.23
CA ILE A 243 38.46 -6.90 20.87
C ILE A 243 39.51 -6.51 19.84
N ASP A 244 40.06 -5.29 19.89
CA ASP A 244 41.13 -4.84 18.99
C ASP A 244 42.38 -5.72 19.10
N ASP A 245 42.76 -6.11 20.32
CA ASP A 245 43.85 -7.03 20.58
C ASP A 245 43.52 -8.45 20.12
N SER A 246 42.27 -8.91 20.19
CA SER A 246 41.87 -10.21 19.62
C SER A 246 41.93 -10.21 18.09
N LEU A 247 41.63 -9.07 17.47
CA LEU A 247 41.72 -8.87 16.02
C LEU A 247 43.19 -8.74 15.57
N ARG A 248 44.03 -8.08 16.38
CA ARG A 248 45.44 -7.82 16.10
C ARG A 248 46.37 -8.98 16.48
N ASN A 249 46.04 -9.71 17.54
CA ASN A 249 46.71 -10.93 18.02
C ASN A 249 46.08 -12.21 17.48
N ARG A 250 45.07 -12.12 16.59
CA ARG A 250 44.76 -13.25 15.69
C ARG A 250 46.07 -13.58 14.99
N PRO A 251 46.66 -14.76 15.21
CA PRO A 251 47.98 -15.03 14.65
C PRO A 251 47.84 -14.95 13.14
N ALA A 252 48.53 -13.98 12.53
CA ALA A 252 48.96 -14.13 11.16
C ALA A 252 49.70 -15.47 11.14
N ILE A 253 49.16 -16.45 10.43
CA ILE A 253 49.76 -17.77 10.27
C ILE A 253 51.10 -17.54 9.57
N LYS A 254 52.15 -17.28 10.37
CA LYS A 254 53.53 -17.31 9.93
C LYS A 254 53.86 -18.79 9.86
N ILE A 255 53.69 -19.32 8.66
CA ILE A 255 54.36 -20.52 8.19
C ILE A 255 55.86 -20.29 8.40
N LYS A 256 56.39 -20.68 9.55
CA LYS A 256 57.82 -20.94 9.71
C LYS A 256 58.05 -22.34 9.18
N ALA A 257 58.72 -22.37 8.04
CA ALA A 257 58.97 -23.54 7.24
C ALA A 257 59.46 -24.73 8.08
N GLY A 258 58.72 -25.82 7.96
CA GLY A 258 59.18 -27.14 8.33
C GLY A 258 58.15 -27.99 9.02
N LYS A 259 56.89 -28.07 8.55
CA LYS A 259 55.91 -29.13 8.93
C LYS A 259 54.53 -28.94 8.30
N ALA A 260 53.99 -30.08 7.84
CA ALA A 260 52.60 -30.44 7.53
C ALA A 260 51.74 -29.48 6.67
N GLN A 261 51.36 -29.99 5.49
CA GLN A 261 50.32 -29.46 4.59
C GLN A 261 49.05 -29.02 5.36
N PRO A 262 48.47 -27.84 5.07
CA PRO A 262 47.17 -27.46 5.60
C PRO A 262 46.07 -28.18 4.80
N ASP A 263 44.98 -28.56 5.47
CA ASP A 263 43.83 -29.24 4.88
C ASP A 263 43.09 -28.40 3.81
N ASN A 264 43.70 -28.23 2.63
CA ASN A 264 43.05 -27.73 1.43
C ASN A 264 41.89 -28.64 0.98
N SER A 265 41.87 -29.89 1.45
CA SER A 265 40.76 -30.83 1.26
C SER A 265 39.44 -30.27 1.80
N ASN A 266 39.45 -29.73 3.02
CA ASN A 266 38.24 -29.27 3.68
C ASN A 266 37.74 -27.95 3.08
N LEU A 267 38.66 -27.05 2.70
CA LEU A 267 38.28 -25.81 2.01
C LEU A 267 37.69 -26.10 0.63
N PHE A 268 38.30 -26.99 -0.14
CA PHE A 268 37.81 -27.37 -1.47
C PHE A 268 36.47 -28.12 -1.38
N ALA A 269 36.29 -28.96 -0.36
CA ALA A 269 35.01 -29.62 -0.08
C ALA A 269 33.92 -28.60 0.28
N LEU A 270 34.23 -27.61 1.10
CA LEU A 270 33.31 -26.54 1.46
C LEU A 270 32.99 -25.65 0.26
N GLU A 271 33.95 -25.33 -0.60
CA GLU A 271 33.71 -24.56 -1.84
C GLU A 271 32.80 -25.33 -2.81
N LEU A 272 33.03 -26.64 -2.97
CA LEU A 272 32.18 -27.49 -3.81
C LEU A 272 30.77 -27.62 -3.25
N GLU A 273 30.63 -27.73 -1.92
CA GLU A 273 29.33 -27.74 -1.24
C GLU A 273 28.62 -26.39 -1.38
N ASN A 274 29.36 -25.28 -1.31
CA ASN A 274 28.83 -23.94 -1.49
C ASN A 274 28.34 -23.74 -2.94
N GLU A 275 29.10 -24.18 -3.95
CA GLU A 275 28.62 -24.20 -5.34
C GLU A 275 27.35 -25.04 -5.51
N ARG A 276 27.30 -26.22 -4.87
CA ARG A 276 26.11 -27.09 -4.91
C ARG A 276 24.91 -26.41 -4.28
N LEU A 277 25.07 -25.79 -3.11
CA LEU A 277 24.00 -25.07 -2.42
C LEU A 277 23.53 -23.86 -3.23
N GLN A 278 24.44 -23.12 -3.86
CA GLN A 278 24.10 -22.01 -4.76
C GLN A 278 23.27 -22.49 -5.96
N ARG A 279 23.63 -23.62 -6.59
CA ARG A 279 22.83 -24.22 -7.67
C ARG A 279 21.46 -24.68 -7.17
N GLN A 280 21.38 -25.25 -5.98
CA GLN A 280 20.09 -25.67 -5.40
C GLN A 280 19.19 -24.48 -5.06
N LEU A 281 19.75 -23.40 -4.53
CA LEU A 281 19.04 -22.14 -4.27
C LEU A 281 18.49 -21.53 -5.55
N LEU A 282 19.28 -21.54 -6.62
CA LEU A 282 18.84 -21.05 -7.93
C LEU A 282 17.66 -21.88 -8.47
N LEU A 283 17.73 -23.21 -8.38
CA LEU A 283 16.61 -24.08 -8.78
C LEU A 283 15.36 -23.86 -7.92
N LEU A 284 15.53 -23.65 -6.61
CA LEU A 284 14.42 -23.36 -5.71
C LEU A 284 13.76 -22.00 -6.02
N GLN A 285 14.57 -21.01 -6.38
CA GLN A 285 14.09 -19.69 -6.77
C GLN A 285 13.32 -19.76 -8.10
N GLU A 286 13.85 -20.49 -9.09
CA GLU A 286 13.17 -20.73 -10.36
C GLU A 286 11.86 -21.48 -10.16
N GLN A 287 11.84 -22.52 -9.32
CA GLN A 287 10.64 -23.27 -8.99
C GLN A 287 9.58 -22.39 -8.31
N ASN A 288 9.99 -21.50 -7.39
CA ASN A 288 9.08 -20.55 -6.76
C ASN A 288 8.52 -19.52 -7.74
N ILE A 289 9.33 -19.05 -8.70
CA ILE A 289 8.88 -18.15 -9.77
C ILE A 289 7.87 -18.89 -10.66
N GLN A 290 8.16 -20.11 -11.08
CA GLN A 290 7.23 -20.93 -11.86
C GLN A 290 5.93 -21.23 -11.11
N ALA A 291 6.00 -21.54 -9.81
CA ALA A 291 4.81 -21.76 -8.98
C ALA A 291 3.95 -20.49 -8.84
N ARG A 292 4.59 -19.32 -8.77
CA ARG A 292 3.89 -18.02 -8.79
C ARG A 292 3.24 -17.73 -10.13
N HIS A 293 3.90 -18.08 -11.24
CA HIS A 293 3.31 -17.95 -12.58
C HIS A 293 2.09 -18.87 -12.75
N ARG A 294 2.19 -20.15 -12.34
CA ARG A 294 1.05 -21.08 -12.39
C ARG A 294 -0.18 -20.56 -11.65
N ARG A 295 -0.01 -20.04 -10.43
CA ARG A 295 -1.11 -19.45 -9.66
C ARG A 295 -1.73 -18.21 -10.32
N LYS A 296 -0.94 -17.49 -11.11
CA LYS A 296 -1.41 -16.33 -11.85
C LYS A 296 -2.22 -16.76 -13.07
N ASP A 297 -1.73 -17.77 -13.79
CA ASP A 297 -2.39 -18.36 -14.96
C ASP A 297 -3.74 -19.00 -14.53
N ASP A 298 -3.77 -19.74 -13.42
CA ASP A 298 -5.01 -20.32 -12.87
C ASP A 298 -6.07 -19.25 -12.56
N ARG A 299 -5.64 -18.08 -12.06
CA ARG A 299 -6.52 -16.95 -11.75
C ARG A 299 -7.02 -16.25 -13.02
N GLU A 300 -6.17 -16.13 -14.04
CA GLU A 300 -6.54 -15.58 -15.35
C GLU A 300 -7.54 -16.51 -16.07
N ASP A 301 -7.35 -17.82 -16.00
CA ASP A 301 -8.29 -18.83 -16.53
C ASP A 301 -9.66 -18.80 -15.82
N GLU A 302 -9.68 -18.58 -14.51
CA GLU A 302 -10.92 -18.44 -13.73
C GLU A 302 -11.69 -17.17 -14.14
N LEU A 303 -10.98 -16.04 -14.30
CA LEU A 303 -11.55 -14.80 -14.81
C LEU A 303 -12.12 -14.97 -16.22
N GLU A 304 -11.43 -15.70 -17.10
CA GLU A 304 -11.91 -15.95 -18.46
C GLU A 304 -13.18 -16.80 -18.48
N ARG A 305 -13.28 -17.81 -17.59
CA ARG A 305 -14.50 -18.61 -17.43
C ARG A 305 -15.68 -17.78 -16.96
N ASP A 306 -15.46 -16.85 -16.03
CA ASP A 306 -16.51 -15.97 -15.53
C ASP A 306 -16.99 -14.95 -16.57
N ILE A 307 -16.07 -14.41 -17.38
CA ILE A 307 -16.43 -13.56 -18.51
C ILE A 307 -17.28 -14.32 -19.53
N ARG A 308 -16.92 -15.57 -19.84
CA ARG A 308 -17.70 -16.41 -20.77
C ARG A 308 -19.10 -16.72 -20.21
N ARG A 309 -19.21 -17.03 -18.91
CA ARG A 309 -20.51 -17.21 -18.23
C ARG A 309 -21.37 -15.96 -18.31
N MET A 310 -20.81 -14.80 -17.98
CA MET A 310 -21.51 -13.51 -18.05
C MET A 310 -21.99 -13.22 -19.48
N HIS A 311 -21.18 -13.50 -20.49
CA HIS A 311 -21.55 -13.31 -21.89
C HIS A 311 -22.71 -14.22 -22.31
N GLN A 312 -22.68 -15.50 -21.91
CA GLN A 312 -23.78 -16.44 -22.15
C GLN A 312 -25.08 -16.00 -21.46
N ASP A 313 -25.01 -15.55 -20.21
CA ASP A 313 -26.16 -15.03 -19.48
C ASP A 313 -26.72 -13.76 -20.13
N HIS A 314 -25.85 -12.88 -20.63
CA HIS A 314 -26.28 -11.69 -21.35
C HIS A 314 -26.99 -12.04 -22.65
N LEU A 315 -26.45 -12.99 -23.43
CA LEU A 315 -27.10 -13.51 -24.62
C LEU A 315 -28.46 -14.12 -24.32
N ARG A 316 -28.56 -14.91 -23.25
CA ARG A 316 -29.82 -15.52 -22.82
C ARG A 316 -30.86 -14.47 -22.45
N LYS A 317 -30.48 -13.45 -21.67
CA LYS A 317 -31.35 -12.31 -21.34
C LYS A 317 -31.77 -11.53 -22.58
N MET A 318 -30.87 -11.36 -23.55
CA MET A 318 -31.20 -10.73 -24.84
C MET A 318 -32.25 -11.52 -25.61
N TYR A 319 -32.15 -12.85 -25.65
CA TYR A 319 -33.17 -13.70 -26.28
C TYR A 319 -34.52 -13.65 -25.55
N GLU A 320 -34.51 -13.67 -24.22
CA GLU A 320 -35.72 -13.53 -23.41
C GLU A 320 -36.41 -12.18 -23.66
N LEU A 321 -35.63 -11.10 -23.71
CA LEU A 321 -36.12 -9.76 -23.99
C LEU A 321 -36.68 -9.64 -25.41
N GLN A 322 -36.02 -10.24 -26.39
CA GLN A 322 -36.50 -10.25 -27.78
C GLN A 322 -37.82 -11.00 -27.90
N ARG A 323 -37.96 -12.14 -27.21
CA ARG A 323 -39.21 -12.91 -27.15
C ARG A 323 -40.33 -12.11 -26.48
N GLU A 324 -40.02 -11.37 -25.41
CA GLU A 324 -41.00 -10.49 -24.75
C GLU A 324 -41.43 -9.33 -25.65
N ILE A 325 -40.51 -8.71 -26.38
CA ILE A 325 -40.83 -7.67 -27.38
C ILE A 325 -41.76 -8.21 -28.46
N GLU A 326 -41.52 -9.43 -28.95
CA GLU A 326 -42.41 -10.06 -29.92
C GLU A 326 -43.80 -10.34 -29.34
N ARG A 327 -43.89 -10.86 -28.10
CA ARG A 327 -45.17 -11.05 -27.41
C ARG A 327 -45.93 -9.72 -27.28
N LEU A 328 -45.28 -8.67 -26.80
CA LEU A 328 -45.87 -7.35 -26.64
C LEU A 328 -46.31 -6.74 -27.98
N ARG A 329 -45.59 -7.00 -29.08
CA ARG A 329 -46.04 -6.60 -30.42
C ARG A 329 -47.34 -7.29 -30.82
N HIS A 330 -47.49 -8.58 -30.54
CA HIS A 330 -48.73 -9.31 -30.83
C HIS A 330 -49.88 -8.80 -29.96
N ASP A 331 -49.64 -8.56 -28.66
CA ASP A 331 -50.65 -8.00 -27.74
C ASP A 331 -51.09 -6.60 -28.18
N THR A 332 -50.14 -5.74 -28.60
CA THR A 332 -50.44 -4.41 -29.14
C THR A 332 -51.31 -4.51 -30.41
N VAL A 333 -51.02 -5.44 -31.32
CA VAL A 333 -51.82 -5.67 -32.53
C VAL A 333 -53.22 -6.20 -32.17
N TYR A 334 -53.31 -7.13 -31.21
CA TYR A 334 -54.56 -7.70 -30.74
C TYR A 334 -55.47 -6.65 -30.08
N LEU A 335 -54.90 -5.79 -29.22
CA LEU A 335 -55.61 -4.66 -28.61
C LEU A 335 -56.11 -3.66 -29.67
N ARG A 336 -55.28 -3.36 -30.68
CA ARG A 336 -55.65 -2.47 -31.79
C ARG A 336 -56.78 -3.03 -32.66
N MET A 337 -56.83 -4.35 -32.86
CA MET A 337 -57.94 -5.02 -33.54
C MET A 337 -59.22 -5.04 -32.67
N ARG A 338 -59.07 -5.11 -31.34
CA ARG A 338 -60.21 -5.06 -30.40
C ARG A 338 -60.82 -3.65 -30.30
N GLU A 339 -60.02 -2.59 -30.39
CA GLU A 339 -60.50 -1.20 -30.44
C GLU A 339 -61.20 -0.83 -31.77
N GLN A 340 -61.02 -1.62 -32.83
CA GLN A 340 -61.71 -1.44 -34.11
C GLN A 340 -63.11 -2.05 -34.15
N GLN A 341 -63.57 -2.71 -33.08
CA GLN A 341 -64.99 -3.08 -32.94
C GLN A 341 -65.77 -1.95 -32.27
N PRO A 342 -66.90 -1.49 -32.84
CA PRO A 342 -67.70 -0.42 -32.24
C PRO A 342 -68.30 -0.88 -30.91
N SER A 343 -67.94 -0.17 -29.84
CA SER A 343 -68.48 -0.36 -28.50
C SER A 343 -70.00 -0.19 -28.49
N LYS A 344 -70.74 -1.26 -28.20
CA LYS A 344 -72.14 -1.14 -27.76
C LYS A 344 -72.14 -0.53 -26.36
N ILE A 345 -72.53 0.73 -26.28
CA ILE A 345 -72.85 1.43 -25.03
C ILE A 345 -74.02 0.67 -24.39
N ILE A 346 -73.76 0.02 -23.26
CA ILE A 346 -74.82 -0.42 -22.35
C ILE A 346 -74.84 0.60 -21.21
N VAL A 347 -75.88 1.43 -21.23
CA VAL A 347 -76.31 2.26 -20.10
C VAL A 347 -76.81 1.32 -19.00
N GLN A 348 -76.21 1.36 -17.82
CA GLN A 348 -76.85 0.90 -16.59
C GLN A 348 -76.87 2.04 -15.56
N GLN A 349 -78.07 2.31 -15.08
CA GLN A 349 -78.44 3.29 -14.06
C GLN A 349 -77.90 2.91 -12.65
N PRO A 350 -77.73 3.86 -11.72
CA PRO A 350 -77.39 3.62 -10.31
C PRO A 350 -78.63 3.38 -9.44
N PRO A 351 -78.60 2.60 -8.34
CA PRO A 351 -78.36 3.14 -6.97
C PRO A 351 -77.83 2.07 -5.94
N PRO A 352 -77.80 2.27 -4.60
CA PRO A 352 -77.70 3.48 -3.77
C PRO A 352 -76.45 3.48 -2.84
N ILE A 353 -76.25 4.62 -2.17
CA ILE A 353 -75.22 4.94 -1.19
C ILE A 353 -75.27 3.97 0.02
N GLN A 354 -74.13 3.37 0.37
CA GLN A 354 -73.85 2.81 1.70
C GLN A 354 -72.56 3.41 2.27
N ALA A 355 -72.62 3.69 3.57
CA ALA A 355 -71.63 4.37 4.42
C ALA A 355 -70.27 3.63 4.51
N PRO A 356 -69.18 4.29 4.96
CA PRO A 356 -67.83 3.75 4.87
C PRO A 356 -67.48 2.82 6.05
N PRO A 357 -66.72 1.72 5.84
CA PRO A 357 -65.93 1.08 6.89
C PRO A 357 -64.43 1.39 6.72
N PRO A 358 -63.62 1.14 7.76
CA PRO A 358 -62.70 2.13 8.29
C PRO A 358 -61.31 2.14 7.65
N ILE A 359 -60.64 3.28 7.84
CA ILE A 359 -59.22 3.53 7.64
C ILE A 359 -58.41 2.38 8.26
N ILE A 360 -57.74 1.60 7.42
CA ILE A 360 -56.70 0.68 7.85
C ILE A 360 -55.51 1.54 8.26
N THR A 361 -55.32 1.67 9.57
CA THR A 361 -54.07 2.17 10.14
C THR A 361 -52.92 1.24 9.73
N PRO A 362 -51.78 1.75 9.25
CA PRO A 362 -50.62 0.91 9.06
C PRO A 362 -50.17 0.39 10.43
N ALA A 363 -50.12 -0.93 10.58
CA ALA A 363 -49.60 -1.58 11.77
C ALA A 363 -48.18 -1.06 12.08
N PRO A 364 -47.85 -0.80 13.36
CA PRO A 364 -46.50 -0.43 13.73
C PRO A 364 -45.56 -1.58 13.37
N VAL A 365 -44.49 -1.23 12.66
CA VAL A 365 -43.35 -2.11 12.38
C VAL A 365 -42.85 -2.64 13.73
N GLN A 366 -43.14 -3.91 14.01
CA GLN A 366 -42.54 -4.58 15.16
C GLN A 366 -41.05 -4.70 14.87
N THR A 367 -40.26 -3.83 15.51
CA THR A 367 -38.85 -4.07 15.72
C THR A 367 -38.73 -5.41 16.44
N LYS A 368 -38.19 -6.41 15.75
CA LYS A 368 -37.76 -7.65 16.39
C LYS A 368 -36.65 -7.27 17.38
N TYR A 369 -37.03 -7.02 18.63
CA TYR A 369 -36.08 -7.05 19.72
C TYR A 369 -35.62 -8.49 19.84
N ILE A 370 -34.30 -8.68 19.71
CA ILE A 370 -33.66 -9.93 20.07
C ILE A 370 -33.87 -10.05 21.58
N GLU A 371 -34.70 -10.99 22.01
CA GLU A 371 -34.88 -11.32 23.42
C GLU A 371 -33.61 -12.04 23.87
N VAL A 372 -32.68 -11.27 24.45
CA VAL A 372 -31.48 -11.80 25.10
C VAL A 372 -31.85 -12.06 26.55
N ASP A 373 -31.54 -13.27 27.00
CA ASP A 373 -31.76 -13.79 28.35
C ASP A 373 -31.51 -12.73 29.44
N ARG A 374 -32.53 -12.44 30.25
CA ARG A 374 -32.52 -11.41 31.32
C ARG A 374 -31.57 -11.75 32.48
N LEU A 375 -30.88 -12.89 32.41
CA LEU A 375 -29.90 -13.35 33.38
C LEU A 375 -28.44 -13.04 32.98
N ALA A 376 -28.20 -12.41 31.83
CA ALA A 376 -26.87 -11.95 31.50
C ALA A 376 -26.46 -10.79 32.44
N PRO A 377 -25.28 -10.82 33.07
CA PRO A 377 -24.82 -9.85 34.08
C PRO A 377 -24.49 -8.47 33.50
N TYR A 378 -25.07 -8.11 32.36
CA TYR A 378 -24.66 -7.00 31.53
C TYR A 378 -25.85 -6.09 31.21
N ASP A 379 -25.73 -4.82 31.62
CA ASP A 379 -26.72 -3.78 31.38
C ASP A 379 -26.64 -3.26 29.94
N TYR A 380 -27.67 -3.52 29.14
CA TYR A 380 -27.75 -3.08 27.74
C TYR A 380 -27.82 -1.55 27.60
N SER A 381 -28.20 -0.83 28.65
CA SER A 381 -28.21 0.64 28.67
C SER A 381 -26.83 1.25 28.98
N ALA A 382 -25.88 0.44 29.48
CA ALA A 382 -24.53 0.87 29.83
C ALA A 382 -23.54 0.87 28.63
N GLY A 383 -23.87 0.23 27.51
CA GLY A 383 -22.99 0.15 26.33
C GLY A 383 -21.77 -0.75 26.52
N PHE A 384 -21.15 -1.23 25.43
CA PHE A 384 -20.09 -2.26 25.49
C PHE A 384 -18.69 -1.66 25.39
N VAL A 385 -17.75 -2.28 26.10
CA VAL A 385 -16.34 -1.89 26.11
C VAL A 385 -15.54 -2.96 25.38
N ILE A 386 -14.74 -2.56 24.39
CA ILE A 386 -13.82 -3.44 23.68
C ILE A 386 -12.41 -3.05 24.09
N PHE A 387 -11.66 -4.03 24.60
CA PHE A 387 -10.24 -3.90 24.86
C PHE A 387 -9.45 -4.46 23.68
N TYR A 388 -8.41 -3.72 23.27
CA TYR A 388 -7.45 -4.15 22.28
C TYR A 388 -6.11 -4.26 22.99
N ASP A 389 -5.48 -5.43 22.95
CA ASP A 389 -4.18 -5.65 23.60
C ASP A 389 -3.04 -5.61 22.58
N PHE A 390 -3.23 -6.20 21.40
CA PHE A 390 -2.19 -6.29 20.37
C PHE A 390 -2.74 -6.42 18.94
N VAL A 391 -1.99 -5.91 17.96
CA VAL A 391 -2.12 -6.25 16.53
C VAL A 391 -0.98 -7.18 16.14
N LEU A 392 -1.32 -8.32 15.53
CA LEU A 392 -0.36 -9.28 15.02
C LEU A 392 -0.19 -9.16 13.50
N ASN A 393 0.91 -9.72 12.99
CA ASN A 393 1.16 -9.92 11.56
C ASN A 393 1.19 -8.63 10.73
N LEU A 394 1.76 -7.56 11.29
CA LEU A 394 2.01 -6.34 10.55
C LEU A 394 3.23 -6.51 9.60
N ASP A 395 3.22 -5.80 8.48
CA ASP A 395 4.37 -5.72 7.57
C ASP A 395 5.58 -5.13 8.33
N PRO A 396 6.76 -5.77 8.30
CA PRO A 396 7.97 -5.28 8.96
C PRO A 396 8.40 -3.87 8.61
N ARG A 397 7.93 -3.33 7.48
CA ARG A 397 8.22 -1.96 7.03
C ARG A 397 7.40 -0.91 7.78
N ILE A 398 6.34 -1.33 8.49
CA ILE A 398 5.46 -0.46 9.25
C ILE A 398 6.07 -0.28 10.64
N GLY A 399 6.59 0.92 10.94
CA GLY A 399 7.19 1.25 12.24
C GLY A 399 6.21 1.79 13.29
N ALA A 400 5.00 2.18 12.88
CA ALA A 400 3.97 2.68 13.78
C ALA A 400 2.56 2.47 13.19
N VAL A 401 1.58 2.22 14.05
CA VAL A 401 0.20 1.97 13.69
C VAL A 401 -0.73 2.82 14.56
N ARG A 402 -1.80 3.34 13.95
CA ARG A 402 -2.90 4.01 14.66
C ARG A 402 -4.20 3.28 14.37
N LEU A 403 -4.90 2.84 15.42
CA LEU A 403 -6.20 2.21 15.26
C LEU A 403 -7.33 3.24 15.13
N ILE A 404 -8.27 2.95 14.25
CA ILE A 404 -9.51 3.70 14.08
C ILE A 404 -10.66 2.70 14.21
N VAL A 405 -11.47 2.88 15.25
CA VAL A 405 -12.57 1.97 15.59
C VAL A 405 -13.88 2.64 15.21
N GLY A 406 -14.72 1.99 14.43
CA GLY A 406 -16.05 2.47 14.07
C GLY A 406 -17.08 1.37 14.27
N LEU A 407 -18.25 1.73 14.81
CA LEU A 407 -19.36 0.79 14.90
C LEU A 407 -20.13 0.79 13.57
N HIS A 408 -20.48 -0.39 13.08
CA HIS A 408 -21.22 -0.57 11.85
C HIS A 408 -22.35 -1.57 12.09
N ASN A 409 -23.56 -1.22 11.69
CA ASN A 409 -24.61 -2.19 11.41
C ASN A 409 -24.57 -2.49 9.90
N ASN A 410 -25.05 -3.66 9.46
CA ASN A 410 -24.93 -4.23 8.12
C ASN A 410 -25.29 -3.30 6.93
N GLN A 411 -25.84 -2.11 7.19
CA GLN A 411 -26.22 -1.11 6.20
C GLN A 411 -25.83 0.35 6.56
N ALA A 412 -25.27 0.62 7.74
CA ALA A 412 -24.94 2.00 8.16
C ALA A 412 -23.83 2.06 9.22
N LYS A 413 -22.96 3.07 9.12
CA LYS A 413 -21.99 3.42 10.17
C LYS A 413 -22.74 4.06 11.34
N LEU A 414 -22.58 3.49 12.53
CA LEU A 414 -23.16 3.97 13.77
C LEU A 414 -22.12 4.82 14.49
N GLY A 415 -22.37 6.13 14.56
CA GLY A 415 -21.54 7.07 15.31
C GLY A 415 -20.23 7.47 14.64
N GLU A 416 -19.50 8.33 15.34
CA GLU A 416 -18.19 8.81 14.93
C GLU A 416 -17.11 7.76 15.24
N PRO A 417 -16.13 7.55 14.34
CA PRO A 417 -15.07 6.60 14.59
C PRO A 417 -14.14 7.12 15.70
N THR A 418 -13.86 6.29 16.70
CA THR A 418 -12.89 6.58 17.75
C THR A 418 -11.48 6.34 17.22
N ILE A 419 -10.63 7.35 17.31
CA ILE A 419 -9.23 7.29 16.89
C ILE A 419 -8.39 7.05 18.14
N LEU A 420 -7.68 5.92 18.17
CA LEU A 420 -6.77 5.56 19.27
C LEU A 420 -5.39 6.23 19.08
N PRO A 421 -4.56 6.32 20.13
CA PRO A 421 -3.20 6.84 20.04
C PRO A 421 -2.34 6.13 18.99
N LEU A 422 -1.29 6.82 18.51
CA LEU A 422 -0.27 6.19 17.67
C LEU A 422 0.59 5.27 18.54
N VAL A 423 0.78 4.03 18.10
CA VAL A 423 1.54 3.00 18.79
C VAL A 423 2.71 2.57 17.90
N TYR A 424 3.89 2.40 18.49
CA TYR A 424 5.06 1.88 17.76
C TYR A 424 5.05 0.36 17.71
N THR A 425 5.54 -0.17 16.61
CA THR A 425 5.59 -1.60 16.38
C THR A 425 6.89 -2.18 16.92
N GLU A 426 6.81 -3.25 17.70
CA GLU A 426 7.98 -3.97 18.20
C GLU A 426 8.24 -5.22 17.33
N PRO A 427 9.50 -5.53 17.00
CA PRO A 427 9.84 -6.77 16.31
C PRO A 427 9.42 -7.96 17.18
N GLY A 428 8.57 -8.85 16.64
CA GLY A 428 8.07 -9.99 17.40
C GLY A 428 9.22 -10.87 17.88
N ALA A 429 9.35 -11.04 19.20
CA ALA A 429 10.25 -12.04 19.77
C ALA A 429 9.83 -13.41 19.24
N ARG A 430 10.76 -14.10 18.56
CA ARG A 430 10.54 -15.40 17.93
C ARG A 430 10.04 -16.43 18.96
N GLN A 431 8.73 -16.65 19.03
CA GLN A 431 8.23 -17.91 19.56
C GLN A 431 8.26 -18.93 18.42
N ALA A 432 9.05 -19.97 18.66
CA ALA A 432 9.38 -21.00 17.70
C ALA A 432 8.18 -21.89 17.41
N THR A 433 7.40 -21.55 16.37
CA THR A 433 6.64 -22.55 15.61
C THR A 433 6.31 -22.00 14.21
N ALA A 434 6.94 -22.63 13.22
CA ALA A 434 6.50 -22.86 11.85
C ALA A 434 6.09 -21.65 10.96
N TYR A 435 6.85 -21.52 9.86
CA TYR A 435 6.59 -20.77 8.62
C TYR A 435 6.94 -19.27 8.59
N ASN A 436 8.20 -19.01 8.22
CA ASN A 436 8.70 -17.93 7.34
C ASN A 436 7.79 -16.71 7.09
N ALA A 437 7.73 -15.80 8.08
CA ALA A 437 7.59 -14.37 7.84
C ALA A 437 8.22 -13.59 9.00
N PRO A 438 8.94 -12.48 8.78
CA PRO A 438 9.21 -11.52 9.84
C PRO A 438 7.87 -10.94 10.30
N ALA A 439 7.37 -11.40 11.46
CA ALA A 439 6.14 -10.89 12.05
C ALA A 439 6.49 -9.74 13.01
N VAL A 440 5.84 -8.61 12.82
CA VAL A 440 5.94 -7.44 13.69
C VAL A 440 4.60 -7.25 14.41
N ASN A 441 4.66 -6.94 15.71
CA ASN A 441 3.48 -6.80 16.55
C ASN A 441 3.39 -5.35 17.07
N ALA A 442 2.17 -4.81 17.17
CA ALA A 442 1.93 -3.54 17.84
C ALA A 442 1.15 -3.79 19.14
N VAL A 443 1.70 -3.39 20.29
CA VAL A 443 0.99 -3.49 21.58
C VAL A 443 0.10 -2.27 21.74
N ILE A 444 -1.20 -2.45 21.58
CA ILE A 444 -2.15 -1.36 21.74
C ILE A 444 -2.51 -1.35 23.22
N GLY A 445 -1.99 -0.35 23.93
CA GLY A 445 -2.20 -0.21 25.36
C GLY A 445 -0.89 -0.27 26.12
N ALA A 446 -0.39 0.91 26.47
CA ALA A 446 0.48 1.12 27.63
C ALA A 446 0.59 2.61 27.93
N ARG A 447 -0.35 3.13 28.72
CA ARG A 447 -0.05 3.77 30.01
C ARG A 447 -1.28 3.83 30.88
#